data_AF-A0A962XAY8-F1
#
_entry.id   AF-A0A962XAY8-F1
#
_cell.length_a   1.000
_cell.length_b   1.000
_cell.length_c   1.000
_cell.angle_alpha   90.00
_cell.angle_beta   90.00
_cell.angle_gamma   90.00
#
_symmetry.space_group_name_H-M   'P 1'
#
loop_
_entity.id
_entity.type
_entity.pdbx_description
1 polymer ?
#
loop_
_entity_poly.entity_id
_entity_poly.type
_entity_poly.pdbx_seq_one_letter_code
_entity_poly.pdbx_strand_id
1 'polypeptide(L)'
;MTATEATTVLFLAREESGLFRWWDAATPPSPARSAHLSIITQTEASLSGFILTTTPSVPPIANRNLTLAEQCPPHHTDVMVAFDREAAQAAMQECVAPLLMVQVSRQQATPLLDVPPDRRASAIYLEAHPLLNLQLARVLLPHARTVGVWVPTPAPPWLASLREEARRLQITLEEMVVSDDLEAVRALRPRLTRLDAVLLPPDLTLINEWSLKPLL
;
A
#
# COMPACT_ATOMS: atom_id res chain seq x y z
N MET A 1 -6.27 41.70 8.98
CA MET A 1 -7.01 40.42 9.11
C MET A 1 -6.42 39.49 8.07
N THR A 2 -5.49 38.63 8.48
CA THR A 2 -4.93 37.58 7.62
C THR A 2 -5.99 36.48 7.49
N ALA A 3 -6.48 36.27 6.27
CA ALA A 3 -7.38 35.15 5.98
C ALA A 3 -6.65 33.85 6.34
N THR A 4 -7.27 33.01 7.16
CA THR A 4 -6.80 31.64 7.42
C THR A 4 -6.92 30.89 6.09
N GLU A 5 -5.80 30.63 5.41
CA GLU A 5 -5.81 29.79 4.21
C GLU A 5 -6.30 28.39 4.62
N ALA A 6 -7.48 28.02 4.14
CA ALA A 6 -8.02 26.68 4.30
C ALA A 6 -7.35 25.77 3.27
N THR A 7 -6.63 24.75 3.73
CA THR A 7 -6.04 23.73 2.86
C THR A 7 -7.03 22.58 2.70
N THR A 8 -7.27 22.16 1.45
CA THR A 8 -8.15 21.05 1.10
C THR A 8 -7.36 19.80 0.74
N VAL A 9 -7.63 18.70 1.44
CA VAL A 9 -6.92 17.41 1.29
C VAL A 9 -7.87 16.32 0.78
N LEU A 10 -7.56 15.73 -0.37
CA LEU A 10 -8.35 14.64 -0.93
C LEU A 10 -7.70 13.28 -0.62
N PHE A 11 -8.37 12.45 0.16
CA PHE A 11 -7.96 11.09 0.46
C PHE A 11 -8.59 10.11 -0.53
N LEU A 12 -7.77 9.24 -1.12
CA LEU A 12 -8.17 8.21 -2.06
C LEU A 12 -7.77 6.84 -1.54
N ALA A 13 -8.71 5.91 -1.51
CA ALA A 13 -8.46 4.53 -1.12
C ALA A 13 -9.26 3.56 -1.98
N ARG A 14 -8.81 2.32 -2.07
CA ARG A 14 -9.68 1.24 -2.57
C ARG A 14 -10.79 0.95 -1.55
N GLU A 15 -11.98 0.59 -2.04
CA GLU A 15 -13.13 0.23 -1.20
C GLU A 15 -12.83 -0.91 -0.20
N GLU A 16 -11.83 -1.74 -0.50
CA GLU A 16 -11.40 -2.87 0.33
C GLU A 16 -10.29 -2.54 1.33
N SER A 17 -9.72 -1.33 1.29
CA SER A 17 -8.60 -0.95 2.16
C SER A 17 -9.10 -0.86 3.61
N GLY A 18 -8.76 -1.88 4.41
CA GLY A 18 -9.26 -2.09 5.78
C GLY A 18 -8.96 -0.95 6.77
N LEU A 19 -8.15 0.03 6.37
CA LEU A 19 -7.87 1.28 7.08
C LEU A 19 -9.12 2.10 7.43
N PHE A 20 -10.26 1.90 6.76
CA PHE A 20 -11.46 2.71 7.00
C PHE A 20 -12.67 1.91 7.52
N ARG A 21 -12.55 0.59 7.70
CA ARG A 21 -13.60 -0.23 8.32
C ARG A 21 -13.88 0.11 9.79
N TRP A 22 -12.95 0.77 10.48
CA TRP A 22 -13.11 1.21 11.87
C TRP A 22 -13.96 2.49 12.03
N TRP A 23 -14.23 3.24 10.96
CA TRP A 23 -15.03 4.47 11.05
C TRP A 23 -16.52 4.23 10.76
N ASP A 24 -16.88 3.18 10.02
CA ASP A 24 -18.26 2.83 9.69
C ASP A 24 -18.56 1.36 10.01
N ALA A 25 -18.83 1.05 11.27
CA ALA A 25 -19.23 -0.30 11.69
C ALA A 25 -20.69 -0.67 11.34
N ALA A 26 -21.43 0.15 10.59
CA ALA A 26 -22.86 -0.08 10.39
C ALA A 26 -23.41 0.47 9.06
N THR A 27 -23.07 -0.11 7.90
CA THR A 27 -23.95 -0.14 6.71
C THR A 27 -23.32 -1.01 5.60
N PRO A 28 -24.13 -1.65 4.72
CA PRO A 28 -23.64 -2.49 3.63
C PRO A 28 -22.88 -1.68 2.56
N PRO A 29 -22.04 -2.32 1.73
CA PRO A 29 -21.20 -1.64 0.74
C PRO A 29 -22.06 -0.96 -0.32
N SER A 30 -21.80 0.33 -0.57
CA SER A 30 -22.41 1.13 -1.63
C SER A 30 -21.32 1.58 -2.60
N PRO A 31 -21.64 1.71 -3.91
CA PRO A 31 -20.66 2.10 -4.91
C PRO A 31 -20.15 3.52 -4.61
N ALA A 32 -18.83 3.69 -4.60
CA ALA A 32 -18.06 4.95 -4.49
C ALA A 32 -18.68 6.01 -3.56
N ARG A 33 -18.24 6.04 -2.29
CA ARG A 33 -18.67 7.06 -1.32
C ARG A 33 -17.68 8.23 -1.33
N SER A 34 -18.22 9.45 -1.39
CA SER A 34 -17.50 10.67 -1.02
C SER A 34 -17.97 11.13 0.35
N ALA A 35 -17.05 11.30 1.31
CA ALA A 35 -17.37 11.80 2.65
C ALA A 35 -16.49 13.01 2.97
N HIS A 36 -17.12 14.12 3.37
CA HIS A 36 -16.40 15.30 3.82
C HIS A 36 -15.88 15.09 5.24
N LEU A 37 -14.63 15.47 5.48
CA LEU A 37 -13.94 15.43 6.75
C LEU A 37 -13.44 16.83 7.07
N SER A 38 -13.65 17.30 8.30
CA SER A 38 -13.03 18.52 8.80
C SER A 38 -12.14 18.18 9.98
N ILE A 39 -10.85 18.48 9.85
CA ILE A 39 -9.87 18.33 10.94
C ILE A 39 -9.52 19.74 11.42
N ILE A 40 -9.94 20.06 12.64
CA ILE A 40 -9.53 21.29 13.32
C ILE A 40 -8.14 21.03 13.90
N THR A 41 -7.13 21.78 13.44
CA THR A 41 -5.77 21.63 13.96
C THR A 41 -5.64 22.33 15.32
N GLN A 42 -4.58 22.01 16.06
CA GLN A 42 -4.23 22.69 17.32
C GLN A 42 -3.95 24.20 17.14
N THR A 43 -3.81 24.67 15.89
CA THR A 43 -3.54 26.07 15.53
C THR A 43 -4.80 26.81 15.05
N GLU A 44 -6.01 26.28 15.29
CA GLU A 44 -7.30 26.80 14.80
C GLU A 44 -7.44 26.91 13.27
N ALA A 45 -6.51 26.33 12.51
CA ALA A 45 -6.64 26.18 11.07
C ALA A 45 -7.59 25.01 10.77
N SER A 46 -8.57 25.23 9.90
CA SER A 46 -9.47 24.17 9.44
C SER A 46 -8.87 23.50 8.21
N LEU A 47 -8.50 22.24 8.34
CA LEU A 47 -8.23 21.37 7.19
C LEU A 47 -9.55 20.76 6.75
N SER A 48 -9.97 21.06 5.53
CA SER A 48 -11.12 20.42 4.90
C SER A 48 -10.61 19.26 4.06
N GLY A 49 -11.31 18.14 4.02
CA GLY A 49 -10.90 17.03 3.20
C GLY A 49 -12.06 16.17 2.75
N PHE A 50 -11.80 15.34 1.76
CA PHE A 50 -12.79 14.42 1.23
C PHE A 50 -12.15 13.03 1.16
N ILE A 51 -12.91 12.00 1.49
CA ILE A 51 -12.49 10.61 1.27
C ILE A 51 -13.27 10.09 0.08
N LEU A 52 -12.56 9.55 -0.91
CA LEU A 52 -13.12 8.87 -2.06
C LEU A 52 -12.66 7.42 -2.10
N THR A 53 -13.63 6.52 -2.19
CA THR A 53 -13.37 5.12 -2.53
C THR A 53 -13.54 4.91 -4.03
N THR A 54 -12.48 4.46 -4.71
CA THR A 54 -12.56 4.11 -6.14
C THR A 54 -12.65 2.60 -6.31
N THR A 55 -13.55 2.15 -7.17
CA THR A 55 -13.56 0.78 -7.70
C THR A 55 -12.79 0.75 -9.02
N PRO A 56 -11.99 -0.28 -9.31
CA PRO A 56 -11.33 -0.41 -10.61
C PRO A 56 -12.36 -0.36 -11.75
N SER A 57 -12.04 0.43 -12.78
CA SER A 57 -12.95 0.87 -13.85
C SER A 57 -13.76 -0.26 -14.50
N VAL A 58 -15.04 -0.31 -14.18
CA VAL A 58 -16.10 -0.85 -15.04
C VAL A 58 -16.85 0.37 -15.61
N PRO A 59 -17.11 0.45 -16.94
CA PRO A 59 -17.77 1.61 -17.52
C PRO A 59 -19.15 1.84 -16.87
N PRO A 60 -19.49 3.07 -16.45
CA PRO A 60 -20.62 3.29 -15.55
C PRO A 60 -21.96 3.24 -16.28
N ILE A 61 -22.92 2.53 -15.69
CA ILE A 61 -24.34 2.88 -15.83
C ILE A 61 -24.58 4.08 -14.90
N ALA A 62 -25.09 5.16 -15.47
CA ALA A 62 -25.24 6.46 -14.82
C ALA A 62 -26.00 6.39 -13.49
N ASN A 63 -25.28 6.63 -12.39
CA ASN A 63 -25.80 7.21 -11.16
C ASN A 63 -24.85 8.33 -10.74
N ARG A 64 -25.37 9.36 -10.07
CA ARG A 64 -24.68 10.61 -9.69
C ARG A 64 -23.49 10.38 -8.74
N ASN A 65 -22.45 9.75 -9.24
CA ASN A 65 -21.18 9.56 -8.56
C ASN A 65 -20.22 10.59 -9.15
N LEU A 66 -19.76 11.53 -8.31
CA LEU A 66 -18.70 12.45 -8.70
C LEU A 66 -17.45 11.64 -9.02
N THR A 67 -16.99 11.74 -10.26
CA THR A 67 -15.74 11.12 -10.71
C THR A 67 -14.55 11.80 -10.04
N LEU A 68 -13.41 11.11 -9.96
CA LEU A 68 -12.18 11.66 -9.39
C LEU A 68 -11.74 12.92 -10.18
N ALA A 69 -11.82 12.88 -11.51
CA ALA A 69 -11.63 14.03 -12.39
C ALA A 69 -12.48 15.27 -12.02
N GLU A 70 -13.73 15.09 -11.56
CA GLU A 70 -14.62 16.20 -11.18
C GLU A 70 -14.24 16.86 -9.85
N GLN A 71 -13.45 16.19 -9.00
CA GLN A 71 -12.94 16.72 -7.71
C GLN A 71 -11.52 17.29 -7.81
N CYS A 72 -10.86 17.05 -8.93
CA CYS A 72 -9.52 17.54 -9.21
C CYS A 72 -9.37 18.90 -9.91
N PRO A 73 -10.42 19.72 -10.18
CA PRO A 73 -10.20 21.09 -10.65
C PRO A 73 -9.27 21.87 -9.69
N PRO A 74 -8.37 22.71 -10.22
CA PRO A 74 -7.23 23.31 -9.50
C PRO A 74 -7.60 24.28 -8.37
N HIS A 75 -8.89 24.49 -8.08
CA HIS A 75 -9.38 25.39 -7.04
C HIS A 75 -10.04 24.67 -5.85
N HIS A 76 -10.05 23.32 -5.85
CA HIS A 76 -10.72 22.54 -4.81
C HIS A 76 -9.83 21.56 -4.05
N THR A 77 -8.63 21.23 -4.54
CA THR A 77 -7.75 20.25 -3.89
C THR A 77 -6.30 20.75 -3.91
N ASP A 78 -5.74 21.00 -2.73
CA ASP A 78 -4.35 21.45 -2.57
C ASP A 78 -3.36 20.29 -2.52
N VAL A 79 -3.79 19.15 -1.97
CA VAL A 79 -2.99 17.92 -1.85
C VAL A 79 -3.90 16.69 -1.97
N MET A 80 -3.40 15.67 -2.64
CA MET A 80 -4.01 14.34 -2.70
C MET A 80 -3.20 13.37 -1.83
N VAL A 81 -3.91 12.53 -1.08
CA VAL A 81 -3.35 11.44 -0.30
C VAL A 81 -3.93 10.15 -0.84
N ALA A 82 -3.12 9.32 -1.50
CA ALA A 82 -3.56 8.04 -2.03
C ALA A 82 -3.03 6.90 -1.16
N PHE A 83 -3.94 6.08 -0.65
CA PHE A 83 -3.62 4.83 0.05
C PHE A 83 -3.57 3.72 -0.98
N ASP A 84 -2.48 2.96 -1.03
CA ASP A 84 -2.17 1.92 -2.02
C ASP A 84 -1.72 2.42 -3.41
N ARG A 85 -1.27 1.46 -4.23
CA ARG A 85 -0.66 1.72 -5.55
C ARG A 85 -1.73 2.10 -6.58
N GLU A 86 -2.86 1.43 -6.56
CA GLU A 86 -3.94 1.59 -7.52
C GLU A 86 -4.59 2.97 -7.36
N ALA A 87 -4.85 3.40 -6.13
CA ALA A 87 -5.34 4.75 -5.83
C ALA A 87 -4.33 5.82 -6.28
N ALA A 88 -3.03 5.58 -6.06
CA ALA A 88 -1.98 6.49 -6.50
C ALA A 88 -1.92 6.60 -8.03
N GLN A 89 -2.05 5.48 -8.74
CA GLN A 89 -2.11 5.47 -10.21
C GLN A 89 -3.33 6.22 -10.75
N ALA A 90 -4.52 6.00 -10.17
CA ALA A 90 -5.72 6.73 -10.54
C ALA A 90 -5.56 8.25 -10.31
N ALA A 91 -5.02 8.64 -9.15
CA ALA A 91 -4.72 10.04 -8.84
C ALA A 91 -3.77 10.68 -9.87
N MET A 92 -2.71 9.97 -10.24
CA MET A 92 -1.75 10.45 -11.24
C MET A 92 -2.33 10.54 -12.65
N GLN A 93 -3.34 9.74 -12.99
CA GLN A 93 -3.97 9.78 -14.31
C GLN A 93 -4.98 10.93 -14.41
N GLU A 94 -5.72 11.21 -13.35
CA GLU A 94 -6.87 12.11 -13.41
C GLU A 94 -6.59 13.52 -12.85
N CYS A 95 -5.51 13.71 -12.10
CA CYS A 95 -5.30 14.92 -11.31
C CYS A 95 -3.88 15.50 -11.43
N VAL A 96 -3.73 16.81 -11.18
CA VAL A 96 -2.45 17.53 -11.26
C VAL A 96 -1.98 18.03 -9.88
N ALA A 97 -2.81 17.88 -8.85
CA ALA A 97 -2.46 18.27 -7.48
C ALA A 97 -1.28 17.46 -6.93
N PRO A 98 -0.48 18.02 -6.01
CA PRO A 98 0.56 17.30 -5.28
C PRO A 98 0.03 15.98 -4.68
N LEU A 99 0.78 14.90 -4.84
CA LEU A 99 0.39 13.55 -4.38
C LEU A 99 1.28 13.04 -3.26
N LEU A 100 0.66 12.59 -2.17
CA LEU A 100 1.29 11.81 -1.11
C LEU A 100 0.74 10.37 -1.15
N MET A 101 1.60 9.41 -1.49
CA MET A 101 1.27 8.00 -1.46
C MET A 101 1.48 7.43 -0.06
N VAL A 102 0.57 6.58 0.41
CA VAL A 102 0.61 5.94 1.73
C VAL A 102 0.34 4.46 1.57
N GLN A 103 0.99 3.62 2.40
CA GLN A 103 0.87 2.17 2.31
C GLN A 103 1.32 1.57 0.96
N VAL A 104 2.30 2.21 0.33
CA VAL A 104 2.97 1.69 -0.85
C VAL A 104 4.34 1.14 -0.47
N SER A 105 4.80 0.08 -1.14
CA SER A 105 6.20 -0.35 -1.03
C SER A 105 7.10 0.61 -1.81
N ARG A 106 8.40 0.69 -1.47
CA ARG A 106 9.36 1.50 -2.25
C ARG A 106 9.43 1.06 -3.69
N GLN A 107 9.33 -0.25 -3.95
CA GLN A 107 9.33 -0.77 -5.33
C GLN A 107 8.11 -0.27 -6.12
N GLN A 108 6.94 -0.22 -5.49
CA GLN A 108 5.70 0.27 -6.11
C GLN A 108 5.73 1.79 -6.31
N ALA A 109 6.31 2.53 -5.35
CA ALA A 109 6.38 3.99 -5.38
C ALA A 109 7.44 4.52 -6.34
N THR A 110 8.59 3.85 -6.48
CA THR A 110 9.71 4.32 -7.31
C THR A 110 9.29 4.75 -8.72
N PRO A 111 8.57 3.93 -9.51
CA PRO A 111 8.13 4.34 -10.85
C PRO A 111 7.08 5.46 -10.82
N LEU A 112 6.32 5.60 -9.72
CA LEU A 112 5.32 6.65 -9.54
C LEU A 112 5.92 7.98 -9.04
N LEU A 113 7.16 7.95 -8.54
CA LEU A 113 7.92 9.13 -8.12
C LEU A 113 8.81 9.67 -9.25
N ASP A 114 8.99 8.92 -10.33
CA ASP A 114 9.66 9.37 -11.55
C ASP A 114 8.70 10.25 -12.38
N VAL A 115 8.33 11.39 -11.80
CA VAL A 115 7.36 12.33 -12.37
C VAL A 115 8.03 13.54 -13.01
N PRO A 116 7.38 14.16 -14.02
CA PRO A 116 7.81 15.43 -14.57
C PRO A 116 8.07 16.50 -13.48
N PRO A 117 8.99 17.46 -13.69
CA PRO A 117 9.39 18.45 -12.68
C PRO A 117 8.25 19.36 -12.18
N ASP A 118 7.20 19.51 -12.98
CA ASP A 118 5.98 20.26 -12.68
C ASP A 118 5.01 19.49 -11.78
N ARG A 119 5.21 18.17 -11.61
CA ARG A 119 4.46 17.34 -10.67
C ARG A 119 5.21 17.12 -9.37
N ARG A 120 4.47 17.19 -8.26
CA ARG A 120 5.00 16.92 -6.92
C ARG A 120 4.41 15.62 -6.41
N ALA A 121 5.27 14.63 -6.17
CA ALA A 121 4.87 13.35 -5.61
C ALA A 121 5.83 12.93 -4.48
N SER A 122 5.31 12.35 -3.41
CA SER A 122 6.07 11.76 -2.31
C SER A 122 5.38 10.50 -1.79
N ALA A 123 6.04 9.75 -0.92
CA ALA A 123 5.52 8.50 -0.38
C ALA A 123 5.89 8.28 1.09
N ILE A 124 4.94 7.73 1.86
CA ILE A 124 5.15 7.09 3.16
C ILE A 124 5.10 5.59 2.95
N TYR A 125 6.24 4.94 3.14
CA TYR A 125 6.40 3.51 2.92
C TYR A 125 5.92 2.69 4.11
N LEU A 126 5.15 1.63 3.85
CA LEU A 126 4.84 0.61 4.83
C LEU A 126 5.77 -0.60 4.60
N GLU A 127 7.02 -0.50 5.03
CA GLU A 127 8.02 -1.54 4.81
C GLU A 127 8.39 -2.24 6.10
N ALA A 128 8.13 -3.54 6.18
CA ALA A 128 8.85 -4.43 7.07
C ALA A 128 10.19 -4.77 6.39
N HIS A 129 11.31 -4.36 6.98
CA HIS A 129 12.63 -4.59 6.39
C HIS A 129 12.99 -6.08 6.50
N PRO A 130 13.07 -6.87 5.40
CA PRO A 130 13.19 -8.34 5.49
C PRO A 130 14.41 -8.81 6.28
N LEU A 131 15.52 -8.06 6.21
CA LEU A 131 16.71 -8.31 7.02
C LEU A 131 16.41 -8.24 8.53
N LEU A 132 15.69 -7.22 9.00
CA LEU A 132 15.31 -7.07 10.41
C LEU A 132 14.33 -8.18 10.82
N ASN A 133 13.42 -8.56 9.93
CA ASN A 133 12.50 -9.67 10.17
C ASN A 133 13.25 -11.01 10.31
N LEU A 134 14.30 -11.24 9.51
CA LEU A 134 15.14 -12.43 9.63
C LEU A 134 15.92 -12.45 10.95
N GLN A 135 16.44 -11.30 11.39
CA GLN A 135 17.08 -11.16 12.70
C GLN A 135 16.11 -11.45 13.84
N LEU A 136 14.90 -10.89 13.75
CA LEU A 136 13.83 -11.17 14.71
C LEU A 136 13.44 -12.65 14.70
N ALA A 137 13.29 -13.26 13.53
CA ALA A 137 13.01 -14.69 13.40
C ALA A 137 14.08 -15.54 14.08
N ARG A 138 15.37 -15.18 13.97
CA ARG A 138 16.44 -15.88 14.68
C ARG A 138 16.33 -15.74 16.20
N VAL A 139 15.91 -14.58 16.70
CA VAL A 139 15.69 -14.38 18.15
C VAL A 139 14.52 -15.22 18.66
N LEU A 140 13.41 -15.23 17.92
CA LEU A 140 12.18 -15.93 18.30
C LEU A 140 12.26 -17.45 18.08
N LEU A 141 12.94 -17.88 17.02
CA LEU A 141 13.09 -19.27 16.59
C LEU A 141 14.58 -19.61 16.52
N PRO A 142 15.27 -19.77 17.66
CA PRO A 142 16.72 -19.95 17.71
C PRO A 142 17.19 -21.22 17.01
N HIS A 143 16.31 -22.20 16.83
CA HIS A 143 16.59 -23.48 16.17
C HIS A 143 16.16 -23.54 14.70
N ALA A 144 15.57 -22.47 14.15
CA ALA A 144 15.23 -22.41 12.74
C ALA A 144 16.49 -22.57 11.88
N ARG A 145 16.41 -23.48 10.91
CA ARG A 145 17.45 -23.81 9.94
C ARG A 145 17.04 -23.38 8.55
N THR A 146 15.76 -23.51 8.21
CA THR A 146 15.25 -23.22 6.87
C THR A 146 14.16 -22.16 6.96
N VAL A 147 14.35 -21.05 6.27
CA VAL A 147 13.38 -19.96 6.20
C VAL A 147 13.00 -19.74 4.75
N GLY A 148 11.71 -19.86 4.45
CA GLY A 148 11.19 -19.55 3.12
C GLY A 148 11.07 -18.04 2.94
N VAL A 149 11.33 -17.54 1.74
CA VAL A 149 11.11 -16.13 1.40
C VAL A 149 10.44 -16.03 0.03
N TRP A 150 9.35 -15.27 -0.06
CA TRP A 150 8.81 -14.89 -1.37
C TRP A 150 9.67 -13.79 -1.98
N VAL A 151 10.08 -14.01 -3.22
CA VAL A 151 10.91 -13.10 -3.99
C VAL A 151 10.05 -12.54 -5.13
N PRO A 152 9.60 -11.27 -5.01
CA PRO A 152 8.88 -10.59 -6.08
C PRO A 152 9.68 -10.58 -7.39
N THR A 153 8.97 -10.57 -8.52
CA THR A 153 9.54 -10.31 -9.83
C THR A 153 9.14 -8.91 -10.32
N PRO A 154 10.10 -8.02 -10.66
CA PRO A 154 11.54 -8.24 -10.67
C PRO A 154 12.17 -8.33 -9.27
N ALA A 155 13.32 -9.01 -9.20
CA ALA A 155 14.02 -9.26 -7.94
C ALA A 155 14.28 -7.96 -7.15
N PRO A 156 13.96 -7.92 -5.86
CA PRO A 156 14.05 -6.72 -5.07
C PRO A 156 15.49 -6.38 -4.65
N PRO A 157 15.81 -5.08 -4.48
CA PRO A 157 17.15 -4.65 -4.09
C PRO A 157 17.58 -5.18 -2.70
N TRP A 158 16.62 -5.47 -1.81
CA TRP A 158 16.91 -6.01 -0.47
C TRP A 158 17.34 -7.49 -0.47
N LEU A 159 17.17 -8.22 -1.58
CA LEU A 159 17.41 -9.67 -1.63
C LEU A 159 18.89 -10.01 -1.40
N ALA A 160 19.82 -9.22 -1.94
CA ALA A 160 21.25 -9.44 -1.78
C ALA A 160 21.67 -9.37 -0.31
N SER A 161 21.26 -8.30 0.40
CA SER A 161 21.53 -8.12 1.82
C SER A 161 20.85 -9.19 2.68
N LEU A 162 19.65 -9.65 2.29
CA LEU A 162 18.98 -10.75 2.98
C LEU A 162 19.77 -12.07 2.87
N ARG A 163 20.30 -12.40 1.69
CA ARG A 163 21.15 -13.59 1.47
C ARG A 163 22.45 -13.52 2.27
N GLU A 164 23.06 -12.35 2.36
CA GLU A 164 24.23 -12.13 3.22
C GLU A 164 23.91 -12.38 4.69
N GLU A 165 22.79 -11.84 5.16
CA GLU A 165 22.38 -12.00 6.55
C GLU A 165 22.02 -13.45 6.90
N ALA A 166 21.34 -14.16 6.01
CA ALA A 166 21.05 -15.58 6.23
C ALA A 166 22.32 -16.42 6.31
N ARG A 167 23.33 -16.15 5.46
CA ARG A 167 24.64 -16.81 5.57
C ARG A 167 25.29 -16.51 6.91
N ARG A 168 25.27 -15.25 7.37
CA ARG A 168 25.80 -14.85 8.68
C ARG A 168 25.10 -15.58 9.83
N LEU A 169 23.78 -15.73 9.72
CA LEU A 169 22.95 -16.40 10.71
C LEU A 169 22.89 -17.92 10.55
N GLN A 170 23.59 -18.51 9.58
CA GLN A 170 23.54 -19.95 9.28
C GLN A 170 22.10 -20.45 9.03
N ILE A 171 21.30 -19.66 8.33
CA ILE A 171 19.95 -19.99 7.88
C ILE A 171 20.01 -20.32 6.39
N THR A 172 19.40 -21.43 6.00
CA THR A 172 19.10 -21.73 4.60
C THR A 172 17.88 -20.92 4.18
N LEU A 173 18.06 -19.97 3.26
CA LEU A 173 16.94 -19.28 2.61
C LEU A 173 16.42 -20.12 1.46
N GLU A 174 15.15 -20.51 1.54
CA GLU A 174 14.43 -21.11 0.42
C GLU A 174 13.68 -20.01 -0.33
N GLU A 175 14.29 -19.53 -1.42
CA GLU A 175 13.73 -18.47 -2.25
C GLU A 175 12.65 -19.00 -3.18
N MET A 176 11.48 -18.38 -3.11
CA MET A 176 10.31 -18.69 -3.93
C MET A 176 10.00 -17.49 -4.81
N VAL A 177 10.43 -17.53 -6.07
CA VAL A 177 10.16 -16.47 -7.04
C VAL A 177 8.67 -16.46 -7.38
N VAL A 178 8.03 -15.31 -7.22
CA VAL A 178 6.58 -15.13 -7.38
C VAL A 178 6.29 -13.78 -8.04
N SER A 179 5.21 -13.72 -8.82
CA SER A 179 4.77 -12.50 -9.52
C SER A 179 3.42 -12.01 -9.02
N ASP A 180 2.62 -12.89 -8.43
CA ASP A 180 1.29 -12.61 -7.89
C ASP A 180 0.96 -13.50 -6.67
N ASP A 181 -0.18 -13.24 -6.05
CA ASP A 181 -0.68 -13.95 -4.87
C ASP A 181 -0.99 -15.43 -5.12
N LEU A 182 -1.49 -15.78 -6.30
CA LEU A 182 -1.79 -17.15 -6.70
C LEU A 182 -0.50 -17.98 -6.83
N GLU A 183 0.52 -17.40 -7.45
CA GLU A 183 1.87 -17.98 -7.52
C GLU A 183 2.48 -18.11 -6.12
N ALA A 184 2.29 -17.13 -5.24
CA ALA A 184 2.75 -17.20 -3.86
C ALA A 184 2.17 -18.41 -3.10
N VAL A 185 0.86 -18.65 -3.23
CA VAL A 185 0.20 -19.85 -2.65
C VAL A 185 0.76 -21.14 -3.26
N ARG A 186 0.89 -21.19 -4.59
CA ARG A 186 1.37 -22.38 -5.31
C ARG A 186 2.81 -22.71 -4.97
N ALA A 187 3.65 -21.70 -4.81
CA ALA A 187 5.04 -21.85 -4.44
C ALA A 187 5.18 -22.32 -2.98
N LEU A 188 4.36 -21.77 -2.07
CA LEU A 188 4.48 -22.05 -0.64
C LEU A 188 3.97 -23.45 -0.25
N ARG A 189 2.81 -23.85 -0.76
CA ARG A 189 2.11 -25.08 -0.32
C ARG A 189 2.98 -26.36 -0.27
N PRO A 190 3.80 -26.70 -1.28
CA PRO A 190 4.63 -27.92 -1.23
C PRO A 190 5.86 -27.82 -0.30
N ARG A 191 6.12 -26.64 0.28
CA ARG A 191 7.31 -26.35 1.09
C ARG A 191 7.00 -26.20 2.57
N LEU A 192 5.76 -25.90 2.94
CA LEU A 192 5.34 -25.66 4.33
C LEU A 192 5.84 -26.69 5.33
N THR A 193 5.84 -27.97 4.99
CA THR A 193 6.28 -29.05 5.90
C THR A 193 7.79 -29.09 6.17
N ARG A 194 8.59 -28.29 5.46
CA ARG A 194 10.06 -28.27 5.53
C ARG A 194 10.63 -26.91 5.96
N LEU A 195 9.79 -25.89 6.06
CA LEU A 195 10.17 -24.55 6.46
C LEU A 195 9.92 -24.37 7.95
N ASP A 196 10.87 -23.77 8.66
CA ASP A 196 10.71 -23.42 10.07
C ASP A 196 9.99 -22.07 10.22
N ALA A 197 10.13 -21.19 9.23
CA ALA A 197 9.45 -19.90 9.15
C ALA A 197 9.32 -19.45 7.69
N VAL A 198 8.42 -18.48 7.47
CA VAL A 198 8.24 -17.82 6.18
C VAL A 198 8.38 -16.31 6.38
N LEU A 199 9.28 -15.71 5.62
CA LEU A 199 9.44 -14.26 5.52
C LEU A 199 8.63 -13.74 4.35
N LEU A 200 7.74 -12.81 4.65
CA LEU A 200 6.87 -12.19 3.67
C LEU A 200 7.51 -10.85 3.23
N PRO A 201 7.61 -10.59 1.91
CA PRO A 201 8.15 -9.35 1.37
C PRO A 201 7.16 -8.20 1.62
N PRO A 202 7.60 -6.94 1.77
CA PRO A 202 6.70 -5.79 1.93
C PRO A 202 6.02 -5.45 0.59
N ASP A 203 5.18 -6.35 0.08
CA ASP A 203 4.48 -6.23 -1.19
C ASP A 203 3.02 -6.68 -1.03
N LEU A 204 2.10 -5.73 -1.07
CA LEU A 204 0.66 -5.97 -0.93
C LEU A 204 0.04 -6.70 -2.14
N THR A 205 0.75 -6.79 -3.27
CA THR A 205 0.31 -7.63 -4.39
C THR A 205 0.51 -9.12 -4.11
N LEU A 206 1.51 -9.45 -3.26
CA LEU A 206 1.81 -10.80 -2.83
C LEU A 206 1.21 -11.13 -1.47
N ILE A 207 1.15 -10.16 -0.54
CA ILE A 207 0.57 -10.32 0.79
C ILE A 207 -0.86 -9.78 0.78
N ASN A 208 -1.81 -10.70 0.67
CA ASN A 208 -3.24 -10.44 0.88
C ASN A 208 -3.91 -11.61 1.61
N GLU A 209 -5.21 -11.48 1.90
CA GLU A 209 -5.99 -12.51 2.59
C GLU A 209 -5.85 -13.91 1.94
N TRP A 210 -5.82 -13.98 0.61
CA TRP A 210 -5.72 -15.24 -0.12
C TRP A 210 -4.35 -15.89 -0.03
N SER A 211 -3.29 -15.11 -0.21
CA SER A 211 -1.90 -15.56 -0.13
C SER A 211 -1.53 -16.16 1.22
N LEU A 212 -2.17 -15.68 2.30
CA LEU A 212 -1.89 -16.08 3.67
C LEU A 212 -2.71 -17.30 4.13
N LYS A 213 -3.75 -17.71 3.39
CA LYS A 213 -4.57 -18.89 3.73
C LYS A 213 -3.77 -20.17 4.00
N PRO A 214 -2.64 -20.47 3.31
CA PRO A 214 -1.84 -21.64 3.62
C PRO A 214 -1.07 -21.57 4.95
N LEU A 215 -0.96 -20.38 5.55
CA LEU A 215 -0.21 -20.12 6.80
C LEU A 215 -1.12 -20.05 8.03
N LEU A 216 -2.45 -19.99 7.83
CA LEU A 216 -3.48 -19.93 8.85
C LEU A 216 -4.18 -21.28 8.99
#